data_AF-A0A9E0HLL8-F1
#
_entry.id   AF-A0A9E0HLL8-F1
#
_cell.length_a   1.000
_cell.length_b   1.000
_cell.length_c   1.000
_cell.angle_alpha   90.00
_cell.angle_beta   90.00
_cell.angle_gamma   90.00
#
_symmetry.space_group_name_H-M   'P 1'
#
loop_
_entity.id
_entity.type
_entity.pdbx_description
1 polymer ?
#
loop_
_entity_poly.entity_id
_entity_poly.type
_entity_poly.pdbx_seq_one_letter_code
_entity_poly.pdbx_strand_id
1 'polypeptide(L)'
;MGTLTSYKSIEEKQAVFTNCVFCDTEKDIRDWLTGIGEGSLNGVGMAFRGLTRGSYKLYSSLQRSWVEQDLALHQQNHKGIVQRILDEAFEQRVNGTSLVNGERDELAMLSYLQHHGCPTPFLDFTSDVRVALFFASQEPKGAGNGSELDNYFSISSIAKLWMP
;
A
#
# COMPACT_ATOMS: atom_id res chain seq x y z
N MET A 1 -12.93 0.53 -18.99
CA MET A 1 -12.06 0.79 -17.81
C MET A 1 -12.69 0.14 -16.60
N GLY A 2 -11.97 -0.77 -15.96
CA GLY A 2 -12.40 -1.36 -14.70
C GLY A 2 -12.41 -0.32 -13.57
N THR A 3 -13.24 -0.52 -12.56
CA THR A 3 -13.32 0.35 -11.39
C THR A 3 -12.77 -0.41 -10.19
N LEU A 4 -11.86 0.21 -9.43
CA LEU A 4 -11.35 -0.37 -8.19
C LEU A 4 -12.48 -0.54 -7.18
N THR A 5 -12.55 -1.72 -6.56
CA THR A 5 -13.53 -1.95 -5.51
C THR A 5 -13.11 -1.26 -4.22
N SER A 6 -14.08 -0.83 -3.45
CA SER A 6 -13.90 -0.16 -2.16
C SER A 6 -14.68 -0.91 -1.09
N TYR A 7 -14.30 -0.75 0.17
CA TYR A 7 -15.15 -1.15 1.29
C TYR A 7 -16.43 -0.30 1.29
N LYS A 8 -17.57 -0.93 1.55
CA LYS A 8 -18.88 -0.28 1.61
C LYS A 8 -19.29 0.07 3.04
N SER A 9 -18.76 -0.63 4.03
CA SER A 9 -19.06 -0.41 5.44
C SER A 9 -17.88 -0.74 6.36
N ILE A 10 -17.95 -0.25 7.60
CA ILE A 10 -16.94 -0.52 8.63
C ILE A 10 -16.86 -2.04 8.90
N GLU A 11 -18.00 -2.73 8.91
CA GLU A 11 -18.09 -4.17 9.18
C GLU A 11 -17.38 -4.98 8.08
N GLU A 12 -17.55 -4.61 6.80
CA GLU A 12 -16.82 -5.24 5.70
C GLU A 12 -15.31 -5.11 5.89
N LYS A 13 -14.85 -3.93 6.34
CA LYS A 13 -13.44 -3.68 6.58
C LYS A 13 -12.93 -4.46 7.80
N GLN A 14 -13.66 -4.43 8.91
CA GLN A 14 -13.33 -5.15 10.13
C GLN A 14 -13.25 -6.68 9.93
N ALA A 15 -14.04 -7.23 9.00
CA ALA A 15 -13.96 -8.65 8.66
C ALA A 15 -12.64 -9.05 7.97
N VAL A 16 -11.91 -8.10 7.38
CA VAL A 16 -10.65 -8.34 6.66
C VAL A 16 -9.41 -8.11 7.53
N PHE A 17 -9.52 -7.26 8.55
CA PHE A 17 -8.39 -6.85 9.40
C PHE A 17 -8.52 -7.38 10.83
N THR A 18 -7.46 -7.99 11.37
CA THR A 18 -7.49 -8.65 12.68
C THR A 18 -7.77 -7.71 13.86
N ASN A 19 -7.29 -6.46 13.81
CA ASN A 19 -7.39 -5.49 14.92
C ASN A 19 -7.87 -4.12 14.42
N CYS A 20 -9.02 -4.07 13.75
CA CYS A 20 -9.55 -2.83 13.20
C CYS A 20 -10.28 -2.02 14.28
N VAL A 21 -9.68 -0.89 14.66
CA VAL A 21 -10.25 0.09 15.60
C VAL A 21 -10.92 1.19 14.80
N PHE A 22 -12.14 1.55 15.17
CA PHE A 22 -12.84 2.73 14.65
C PHE A 22 -12.63 3.90 15.61
N CYS A 23 -12.26 5.06 15.05
CA CYS A 23 -11.99 6.28 15.80
C CYS A 23 -12.84 7.40 15.20
N ASP A 24 -13.74 7.99 16.00
CA ASP A 24 -14.65 9.04 15.54
C ASP A 24 -14.34 10.41 16.20
N THR A 25 -13.53 10.39 17.27
CA THR A 25 -13.15 11.58 17.99
C THR A 25 -11.64 11.79 18.00
N GLU A 26 -11.21 13.04 18.22
CA GLU A 26 -9.81 13.37 18.44
C GLU A 26 -9.22 12.59 19.63
N LYS A 27 -10.03 12.36 20.66
CA LYS A 27 -9.63 11.57 21.83
C LYS A 27 -9.30 10.13 21.43
N ASP A 28 -10.12 9.50 20.59
CA ASP A 28 -9.86 8.13 20.13
C ASP A 28 -8.53 8.01 19.39
N ILE A 29 -8.21 9.01 18.54
CA ILE A 29 -6.93 9.06 17.83
C ILE A 29 -5.77 9.24 18.81
N ARG A 30 -5.89 10.12 19.80
CA ARG A 30 -4.84 10.33 20.82
C ARG A 30 -4.60 9.07 21.65
N ASP A 31 -5.66 8.41 22.08
CA ASP A 31 -5.58 7.16 22.86
C ASP A 31 -4.94 6.05 22.02
N TRP A 32 -5.33 5.91 20.75
CA TRP A 32 -4.73 4.95 19.82
C TRP A 32 -3.24 5.22 19.55
N LEU A 33 -2.85 6.47 19.33
CA LEU A 33 -1.44 6.86 19.14
C LEU A 33 -0.59 6.55 20.38
N THR A 34 -1.15 6.78 21.58
CA THR A 34 -0.49 6.47 22.85
C THR A 34 -0.30 4.95 22.98
N GLY A 35 -1.35 4.18 22.70
CA GLY A 35 -1.30 2.71 22.72
C GLY A 35 -0.29 2.11 21.72
N ILE A 36 -0.03 2.76 20.57
CA ILE A 36 1.03 2.33 19.64
C ILE A 36 2.43 2.62 20.19
N GLY A 37 2.63 3.80 20.80
CA GLY A 37 3.92 4.18 21.38
C GLY A 37 4.33 3.25 22.53
N GLU A 38 3.35 2.77 23.29
CA GLU A 38 3.53 1.76 24.34
C GLU A 38 3.57 0.33 23.78
N GLY A 39 2.92 0.11 22.64
CA GLY A 39 2.73 -1.19 21.98
C GLY A 39 3.66 -1.43 20.79
N SER A 40 4.97 -1.50 21.02
CA SER A 40 5.75 -2.46 20.23
C SER A 40 5.30 -3.84 20.67
N LEU A 41 4.42 -4.49 19.88
CA LEU A 41 3.90 -5.83 20.17
C LEU A 41 5.07 -6.78 20.48
N ASN A 42 5.31 -7.06 21.76
CA ASN A 42 6.37 -7.97 22.22
C ASN A 42 7.77 -7.65 21.67
N GLY A 43 8.13 -6.37 21.52
CA GLY A 43 9.44 -5.96 20.97
C GLY A 43 9.56 -6.04 19.44
N VAL A 44 8.46 -6.39 18.75
CA VAL A 44 8.40 -6.36 17.28
C VAL A 44 8.04 -4.95 16.84
N GLY A 45 8.86 -4.37 15.97
CA GLY A 45 8.56 -3.07 15.37
C GLY A 45 7.36 -3.15 14.42
N MET A 46 6.63 -2.04 14.26
CA MET A 46 5.50 -1.95 13.33
C MET A 46 5.85 -1.03 12.16
N ALA A 47 5.26 -1.31 10.99
CA ALA A 47 5.28 -0.42 9.84
C ALA A 47 3.85 -0.01 9.49
N PHE A 48 3.66 1.25 9.10
CA PHE A 48 2.36 1.91 8.96
C PHE A 48 2.16 2.45 7.55
N ARG A 49 0.92 2.46 7.07
CA ARG A 49 0.53 3.08 5.80
C ARG A 49 -0.74 3.88 6.00
N GLY A 50 -0.69 5.16 5.62
CA GLY A 50 -1.85 6.05 5.61
C GLY A 50 -2.59 6.00 4.28
N LEU A 51 -3.92 6.00 4.34
CA LEU A 51 -4.82 6.14 3.21
C LEU A 51 -5.79 7.29 3.49
N THR A 52 -5.96 8.19 2.52
CA THR A 52 -6.79 9.40 2.64
C THR A 52 -8.30 9.13 2.70
N ARG A 53 -8.72 7.88 2.47
CA ARG A 53 -10.12 7.46 2.65
C ARG A 53 -10.22 6.14 3.39
N GLY A 54 -11.25 6.03 4.24
CA GLY A 54 -11.60 4.81 4.96
C GLY A 54 -12.11 3.72 4.04
N SER A 55 -12.73 4.08 2.91
CA SER A 55 -13.27 3.14 1.93
C SER A 55 -12.21 2.46 1.05
N TYR A 56 -10.99 3.01 1.01
CA TYR A 56 -9.93 2.48 0.17
C TYR A 56 -9.43 1.11 0.64
N LYS A 57 -9.25 0.20 -0.34
CA LYS A 57 -8.54 -1.06 -0.17
C LYS A 57 -7.04 -0.87 -0.42
N LEU A 58 -6.24 -1.78 0.11
CA LEU A 58 -4.78 -1.78 -0.09
C LEU A 58 -4.45 -2.37 -1.46
N TYR A 59 -4.32 -1.51 -2.47
CA TYR A 59 -3.88 -1.90 -3.81
C TYR A 59 -2.46 -1.39 -4.12
N SER A 60 -1.61 -2.27 -4.65
CA SER A 60 -0.32 -1.87 -5.22
C SER A 60 -0.51 -1.02 -6.48
N SER A 61 0.54 -0.30 -6.91
CA SER A 61 0.47 0.43 -8.19
C SER A 61 0.20 -0.52 -9.35
N LEU A 62 0.79 -1.72 -9.34
CA LEU A 62 0.52 -2.74 -10.36
C LEU A 62 -0.95 -3.19 -10.37
N GLN A 63 -1.56 -3.47 -9.21
CA GLN A 63 -2.96 -3.87 -9.14
C GLN A 63 -3.90 -2.75 -9.63
N ARG A 64 -3.60 -1.49 -9.29
CA ARG A 64 -4.36 -0.34 -9.78
C ARG A 64 -4.27 -0.20 -11.29
N SER A 65 -3.05 -0.20 -11.83
CA SER A 65 -2.82 -0.16 -13.28
C SER A 65 -3.50 -1.33 -13.98
N TRP A 66 -3.51 -2.52 -13.38
CA TRP A 66 -4.19 -3.66 -13.95
C TRP A 66 -5.70 -3.41 -14.09
N VAL A 67 -6.38 -3.06 -12.99
CA VAL A 67 -7.84 -2.86 -12.99
C VAL A 67 -8.24 -1.67 -13.86
N GLU A 68 -7.52 -0.56 -13.75
CA GLU A 68 -7.87 0.71 -14.42
C GLU A 68 -7.56 0.68 -15.91
N GLN A 69 -6.42 0.11 -16.32
CA GLN A 69 -5.97 0.06 -17.72
C GLN A 69 -6.43 -1.21 -18.45
N ASP A 70 -7.26 -2.03 -17.82
CA ASP A 70 -7.81 -3.26 -18.39
C ASP A 70 -6.72 -4.23 -18.90
N LEU A 71 -5.57 -4.26 -18.21
CA LEU A 71 -4.49 -5.22 -18.50
C LEU A 71 -4.98 -6.67 -18.34
N ALA A 72 -6.15 -6.87 -17.71
CA ALA A 72 -6.86 -8.15 -17.59
C ALA A 72 -7.27 -8.72 -18.95
N LEU A 73 -7.53 -7.87 -19.95
CA LEU A 73 -7.85 -8.31 -21.31
C LEU A 73 -6.71 -9.05 -21.98
N HIS A 74 -5.48 -8.92 -21.48
CA HIS A 74 -4.30 -9.59 -22.05
C HIS A 74 -4.10 -11.03 -21.52
N GLN A 75 -5.03 -11.55 -20.70
CA GLN A 75 -5.01 -12.91 -20.13
C GLN A 75 -3.72 -13.29 -19.38
N GLN A 76 -2.89 -12.31 -19.01
CA GLN A 76 -1.68 -12.55 -18.23
C GLN A 76 -2.06 -12.61 -16.75
N ASN A 77 -1.56 -13.63 -16.05
CA ASN A 77 -1.68 -13.68 -14.60
C ASN A 77 -0.72 -12.65 -13.94
N HIS A 78 -0.97 -12.29 -12.67
CA HIS A 78 -0.22 -11.26 -11.94
C HIS A 78 1.29 -11.48 -12.01
N LYS A 79 1.68 -12.74 -11.83
CA LYS A 79 3.07 -13.17 -11.80
C LYS A 79 3.74 -12.99 -13.17
N GLY A 80 3.04 -13.31 -14.26
CA GLY A 80 3.54 -13.14 -15.62
C GLY A 80 3.81 -11.69 -15.97
N ILE A 81 2.97 -10.76 -15.50
CA ILE A 81 3.19 -9.32 -15.71
C ILE A 81 4.43 -8.85 -14.95
N VAL A 82 4.57 -9.21 -13.68
CA VAL A 82 5.77 -8.88 -12.88
C VAL A 82 7.03 -9.44 -13.53
N GLN A 83 6.99 -10.70 -13.96
CA GLN A 83 8.12 -11.36 -14.62
C GLN A 83 8.52 -10.65 -15.90
N ARG A 84 7.55 -10.25 -16.74
CA ARG A 84 7.81 -9.50 -17.96
C ARG A 84 8.43 -8.11 -17.67
N ILE A 85 7.91 -7.38 -16.68
CA ILE A 85 8.48 -6.09 -16.27
C ILE A 85 9.95 -6.25 -15.84
N LEU A 86 10.25 -7.32 -15.09
CA LEU A 86 11.61 -7.64 -14.66
C LEU A 86 12.50 -8.00 -15.85
N ASP A 87 12.05 -8.92 -16.71
CA ASP A 87 12.82 -9.36 -17.88
C ASP A 87 13.12 -8.18 -18.81
N GLU A 88 12.13 -7.32 -19.10
CA GLU A 88 12.32 -6.09 -19.87
C GLU A 88 13.31 -5.13 -19.21
N ALA A 89 13.23 -4.94 -17.88
CA ALA A 89 14.14 -4.05 -17.15
C ALA A 89 15.59 -4.56 -17.12
N PHE A 90 15.78 -5.88 -17.01
CA PHE A 90 17.10 -6.52 -17.05
C PHE A 90 17.68 -6.55 -18.48
N GLU A 91 16.87 -6.83 -19.50
CA GLU A 91 17.28 -6.83 -20.91
C GLU A 91 17.67 -5.45 -21.41
N GLN A 92 16.90 -4.43 -21.05
CA GLN A 92 17.20 -3.04 -21.42
C GLN A 92 18.43 -2.49 -20.70
N ARG A 93 19.01 -3.24 -19.74
CA ARG A 93 20.08 -2.83 -18.82
C ARG A 93 19.91 -1.36 -18.50
N VAL A 94 18.89 -0.99 -17.72
CA VAL A 94 18.65 0.42 -17.37
C VAL A 94 20.00 1.10 -17.08
N ASN A 95 20.49 1.87 -18.05
CA ASN A 95 21.92 2.09 -18.26
C ASN A 95 22.44 2.94 -17.12
N GLY A 96 23.06 2.31 -16.11
CA GLY A 96 23.66 3.02 -14.97
C GLY A 96 23.27 2.51 -13.58
N THR A 97 22.51 1.42 -13.44
CA THR A 97 22.20 0.85 -12.12
C THR A 97 23.38 0.07 -11.55
N SER A 98 24.36 0.77 -10.96
CA SER A 98 25.36 0.17 -10.06
C SER A 98 24.73 -0.48 -8.81
N LEU A 99 23.41 -0.35 -8.64
CA LEU A 99 22.60 -0.96 -7.58
C LEU A 99 22.44 -2.47 -7.76
N VAL A 100 22.68 -2.99 -8.97
CA VAL A 100 22.51 -4.40 -9.30
C VAL A 100 23.87 -4.91 -9.79
N ASN A 101 24.71 -5.35 -8.84
CA ASN A 101 26.11 -5.77 -9.06
C ASN A 101 26.20 -7.06 -9.89
N GLY A 102 25.79 -7.02 -11.17
CA GLY A 102 25.87 -8.15 -12.12
C GLY A 102 24.95 -9.33 -11.83
N GLU A 103 24.45 -9.48 -10.61
CA GLU A 103 23.49 -10.51 -10.20
C GLU A 103 22.05 -10.04 -10.37
N ARG A 104 21.16 -10.93 -10.81
CA ARG A 104 19.74 -10.64 -11.02
C ARG A 104 19.00 -10.50 -9.68
N ASP A 105 19.09 -9.32 -9.08
CA ASP A 105 18.32 -8.97 -7.88
C ASP A 105 16.97 -8.34 -8.28
N GLU A 106 15.93 -9.18 -8.29
CA GLU A 106 14.57 -8.76 -8.67
C GLU A 106 13.94 -7.80 -7.66
N LEU A 107 14.28 -7.91 -6.37
CA LEU A 107 13.76 -7.03 -5.32
C LEU A 107 14.35 -5.63 -5.47
N ALA A 108 15.67 -5.53 -5.64
CA ALA A 108 16.35 -4.26 -5.91
C ALA A 108 15.83 -3.63 -7.21
N MET A 109 15.64 -4.42 -8.26
CA MET A 109 15.09 -3.94 -9.53
C MET A 109 13.66 -3.41 -9.37
N LEU A 110 12.76 -4.14 -8.72
CA LEU A 110 11.38 -3.67 -8.48
C LEU A 110 11.36 -2.41 -7.60
N SER A 111 12.23 -2.31 -6.60
CA SER A 111 12.33 -1.11 -5.77
C SER A 111 12.79 0.11 -6.60
N TYR A 112 13.81 -0.08 -7.45
CA TYR A 112 14.28 0.94 -8.38
C TYR A 112 13.19 1.37 -9.37
N LEU A 113 12.49 0.41 -9.97
CA LEU A 113 11.37 0.68 -10.88
C LEU A 113 10.24 1.45 -10.18
N GLN A 114 9.91 1.09 -8.94
CA GLN A 114 8.90 1.78 -8.14
C GLN A 114 9.28 3.25 -7.89
N HIS A 115 10.55 3.51 -7.57
CA HIS A 115 11.08 4.86 -7.37
C HIS A 115 10.89 5.75 -8.62
N HIS A 116 11.03 5.17 -9.81
CA HIS A 116 10.84 5.85 -11.09
C HIS A 116 9.38 5.82 -11.61
N GLY A 117 8.42 5.39 -10.79
CA GLY A 117 6.99 5.45 -11.10
C GLY A 117 6.45 4.28 -11.94
N CYS A 118 7.24 3.23 -12.14
CA CYS A 118 6.75 2.00 -12.77
C CYS A 118 5.72 1.30 -11.85
N PRO A 119 4.65 0.70 -12.39
CA PRO A 119 3.73 -0.13 -11.60
C PRO A 119 4.44 -1.38 -11.06
N THR A 120 4.45 -1.55 -9.74
CA THR A 120 5.11 -2.69 -9.05
C THR A 120 4.15 -3.35 -8.06
N PRO A 121 4.41 -4.59 -7.63
CA PRO A 121 3.56 -5.26 -6.65
C PRO A 121 3.72 -4.73 -5.23
N PHE A 122 4.57 -3.72 -4.99
CA PHE A 122 4.88 -3.22 -3.65
C PHE A 122 3.84 -2.23 -3.12
N LEU A 123 3.79 -2.19 -1.79
CA LEU A 123 3.07 -1.20 -1.00
C LEU A 123 4.09 -0.51 -0.09
N ASP A 124 4.00 0.81 -0.01
CA ASP A 124 4.89 1.60 0.83
C ASP A 124 4.37 1.66 2.26
N PHE A 125 5.25 1.32 3.20
CA PHE A 125 5.01 1.49 4.63
C PHE A 125 6.14 2.31 5.24
N THR A 126 5.86 3.00 6.34
CA THR A 126 6.82 3.78 7.11
C THR A 126 6.92 3.24 8.53
N SER A 127 8.10 3.33 9.15
CA SER A 127 8.29 3.00 10.55
C SER A 127 7.73 4.04 11.51
N ASP A 128 7.45 5.26 11.03
CA ASP A 128 6.92 6.35 11.84
C ASP A 128 5.42 6.54 11.57
N VAL A 129 4.60 6.27 12.59
CA VAL A 129 3.14 6.43 12.53
C VAL A 129 2.73 7.86 12.19
N ARG A 130 3.52 8.87 12.56
CA ARG A 130 3.23 10.29 12.28
C ARG A 130 3.36 10.58 10.79
N VAL A 131 4.29 9.91 10.11
CA VAL A 131 4.43 10.00 8.64
C VAL A 131 3.21 9.35 7.96
N ALA A 132 2.76 8.19 8.47
CA ALA A 132 1.53 7.56 7.95
C ALA A 132 0.29 8.45 8.19
N LEU A 133 0.18 9.05 9.37
CA LEU A 133 -0.90 9.99 9.69
C LEU A 133 -0.88 11.22 8.77
N PHE A 134 0.31 11.80 8.52
CA PHE A 134 0.47 12.90 7.58
C PHE A 134 -0.08 12.56 6.18
N PHE A 135 0.23 11.37 5.65
CA PHE A 135 -0.30 10.94 4.36
C PHE A 135 -1.81 10.65 4.41
N ALA A 136 -2.31 10.11 5.51
CA ALA A 136 -3.73 9.83 5.70
C ALA A 136 -4.57 11.11 5.81
N SER A 137 -4.02 12.18 6.36
CA SER A 137 -4.71 13.47 6.53
C SER A 137 -4.67 14.37 5.30
N GLN A 138 -4.06 13.93 4.20
CA GLN A 138 -4.06 14.71 2.95
C GLN A 138 -5.44 14.71 2.30
N GLU A 139 -5.70 15.71 1.45
CA GLU A 139 -6.92 15.73 0.65
C GLU A 139 -7.01 14.49 -0.25
N PRO A 140 -8.15 13.78 -0.25
CA PRO A 140 -8.30 12.61 -1.08
C PRO A 140 -8.34 12.98 -2.57
N LYS A 141 -7.66 12.19 -3.40
CA LYS A 141 -7.65 12.39 -4.86
C LYS A 141 -8.90 11.74 -5.48
N GLY A 142 -9.60 12.48 -6.35
CA GLY A 142 -10.76 11.98 -7.10
C GLY A 142 -12.07 11.98 -6.32
N ALA A 143 -13.18 11.59 -6.97
CA ALA A 143 -14.50 11.53 -6.34
C ALA A 143 -14.63 10.34 -5.38
N GLY A 144 -15.41 10.51 -4.31
CA GLY A 144 -15.82 9.45 -3.39
C GLY A 144 -16.67 8.38 -4.08
N ASN A 145 -16.82 7.23 -3.44
CA ASN A 145 -17.88 6.29 -3.79
C ASN A 145 -19.22 6.66 -3.10
N GLY A 146 -19.24 7.72 -2.28
CA GLY A 146 -20.42 8.19 -1.56
C GLY A 146 -20.74 7.38 -0.30
N SER A 147 -19.84 6.50 0.13
CA SER A 147 -19.95 5.77 1.39
C SER A 147 -19.62 6.67 2.57
N GLU A 148 -20.21 6.37 3.73
CA GLU A 148 -19.88 7.06 4.98
C GLU A 148 -18.38 6.96 5.32
N LEU A 149 -17.75 5.85 4.92
CA LEU A 149 -16.31 5.63 5.06
C LEU A 149 -15.44 6.64 4.30
N ASP A 150 -15.97 7.37 3.32
CA ASP A 150 -15.23 8.42 2.62
C ASP A 150 -14.97 9.65 3.51
N ASN A 151 -15.73 9.80 4.60
CA ASN A 151 -15.54 10.87 5.59
C ASN A 151 -14.41 10.59 6.58
N TYR A 152 -13.86 9.38 6.56
CA TYR A 152 -12.76 8.95 7.42
C TYR A 152 -11.51 8.72 6.59
N PHE A 153 -10.34 8.75 7.21
CA PHE A 153 -9.11 8.20 6.65
C PHE A 153 -8.84 6.82 7.25
N SER A 154 -7.79 6.12 6.81
CA SER A 154 -7.36 4.91 7.50
C SER A 154 -5.86 4.79 7.62
N ILE A 155 -5.42 4.16 8.72
CA ILE A 155 -4.03 3.77 8.93
C ILE A 155 -4.00 2.26 9.08
N SER A 156 -3.30 1.60 8.17
CA SER A 156 -3.02 0.17 8.23
C SER A 156 -1.63 -0.06 8.82
N SER A 157 -1.43 -1.18 9.51
CA SER A 157 -0.12 -1.54 10.06
C SER A 157 0.19 -3.01 9.84
N ILE A 158 1.47 -3.32 9.75
CA ILE A 158 2.02 -4.67 9.65
C ILE A 158 3.20 -4.81 10.61
N ALA A 159 3.43 -6.01 11.12
CA ALA A 159 4.60 -6.30 11.95
C ALA A 159 5.86 -6.39 11.09
N LYS A 160 6.97 -5.77 11.54
CA LYS A 160 8.26 -5.78 10.83
C LYS A 160 8.94 -7.15 10.78
N LEU A 161 8.46 -8.14 11.54
CA LEU A 161 8.86 -9.55 11.36
C LEU A 161 8.65 -10.06 9.91
N TRP A 162 7.82 -9.37 9.13
CA TRP A 162 7.45 -9.70 7.75
C TRP A 162 8.15 -8.82 6.72
N MET A 163 9.11 -7.98 7.13
CA MET A 163 9.95 -7.20 6.21
C MET A 163 11.35 -7.83 6.18
N PRO A 164 11.83 -8.34 5.03
CA PRO A 164 13.17 -8.90 4.90
C PRO A 164 14.27 -7.86 5.18
#